data_AF-A0A150NJP0-F1
#
_entry.id   AF-A0A150NJP0-F1
#
_cell.length_a   1.000
_cell.length_b   1.000
_cell.length_c   1.000
_cell.angle_alpha   90.00
_cell.angle_beta   90.00
_cell.angle_gamma   90.00
#
_symmetry.space_group_name_H-M   'P 1'
#
loop_
_entity.id
_entity.type
_entity.pdbx_description
1 polymer ?
#
loop_
_entity_poly.entity_id
_entity_poly.type
_entity_poly.pdbx_seq_one_letter_code
_entity_poly.pdbx_strand_id
1 'polypeptide(L)'
;MKLFFKTYWTCFVSFIIPVIIMIGVYLSQGIYWNSDTSPLLGDGFHQYVIFDVALRNILHENGSLFYTFTSGLGLNFYALSSYYLGSFLSPLVYFFDLTNMPDAVYLTTLLKFGLIGLSTYFSLNKLFKSIPKPLKLALSTSYALMSFTVSQLEIKTWLDVFILIPLIITGLQLLITEKKFLLYFTSLSILFIQNYYFGYMTALFLIFWYLCQISWDF
;
A
#
# COMPACT_ATOMS: atom_id res chain seq x y z
N MET A 1 22.78 -13.78 14.65
CA MET A 1 22.17 -12.45 14.82
C MET A 1 22.92 -11.32 14.09
N LYS A 2 24.24 -11.10 14.32
CA LYS A 2 25.02 -10.02 13.65
C LYS A 2 25.03 -10.08 12.10
N LEU A 3 25.07 -11.28 11.50
CA LEU A 3 25.06 -11.44 10.04
C LEU A 3 23.69 -11.11 9.40
N PHE A 4 22.60 -11.46 10.10
CA PHE A 4 21.23 -11.18 9.66
C PHE A 4 20.99 -9.67 9.57
N PHE A 5 21.35 -8.93 10.62
CA PHE A 5 21.27 -7.47 10.61
C PHE A 5 22.11 -6.85 9.49
N LYS A 6 23.33 -7.36 9.24
CA LYS A 6 24.20 -6.82 8.18
C LYS A 6 23.63 -7.01 6.76
N THR A 7 22.88 -8.09 6.53
CA THR A 7 22.27 -8.40 5.23
C THR A 7 20.94 -7.67 5.02
N TYR A 8 20.10 -7.58 6.05
CA TYR A 8 18.74 -7.01 5.94
C TYR A 8 18.62 -5.54 6.37
N TRP A 9 19.68 -4.95 6.95
CA TRP A 9 19.71 -3.53 7.34
C TRP A 9 19.21 -2.60 6.25
N THR A 10 19.63 -2.81 5.00
CA THR A 10 19.21 -1.93 3.91
C THR A 10 17.73 -2.03 3.57
N CYS A 11 17.10 -3.19 3.79
CA CYS A 11 15.65 -3.32 3.64
C CYS A 11 14.91 -2.57 4.76
N PHE A 12 15.44 -2.61 5.98
CA PHE A 12 14.92 -1.81 7.08
C PHE A 12 15.04 -0.31 6.79
N VAL A 13 16.20 0.12 6.27
CA VAL A 13 16.42 1.51 5.87
C VAL A 13 15.47 1.95 4.74
N SER A 14 15.19 1.10 3.74
CA SER A 14 14.24 1.44 2.67
C SER A 14 12.80 1.63 3.16
N PHE A 15 12.45 1.01 4.29
CA PHE A 15 11.16 1.24 4.95
C PHE A 15 11.17 2.54 5.76
N ILE A 16 12.23 2.77 6.54
CA ILE A 16 12.30 3.88 7.49
C ILE A 16 12.48 5.24 6.81
N ILE A 17 13.24 5.35 5.73
CA ILE A 17 13.49 6.64 5.07
C ILE A 17 12.17 7.30 4.59
N PRO A 18 11.30 6.63 3.81
CA PRO A 18 10.02 7.22 3.41
C PRO A 18 9.13 7.58 4.60
N VAL A 19 9.12 6.75 5.65
CA VAL A 19 8.34 7.00 6.88
C VAL A 19 8.80 8.28 7.56
N ILE A 20 10.10 8.46 7.77
CA ILE A 20 10.64 9.66 8.43
C ILE A 20 10.33 10.92 7.61
N ILE A 21 10.45 10.84 6.28
CA ILE A 21 10.14 11.97 5.40
C ILE A 21 8.65 12.31 5.50
N MET A 22 7.76 11.32 5.45
CA MET A 22 6.32 11.55 5.60
C MET A 22 5.93 12.07 6.99
N ILE A 23 6.60 11.63 8.05
CA ILE A 23 6.45 12.22 9.39
C ILE A 23 6.83 13.71 9.34
N GLY A 24 7.96 14.06 8.71
CA GLY A 24 8.37 15.45 8.54
C GLY A 24 7.37 16.29 7.74
N VAL A 25 6.79 15.72 6.67
CA VAL A 25 5.74 16.36 5.88
C VAL A 25 4.49 16.60 6.74
N TYR A 26 4.00 15.59 7.47
CA TYR A 26 2.84 15.76 8.34
C TYR A 26 3.10 16.77 9.47
N LEU A 27 4.27 16.71 10.12
CA LEU A 27 4.67 17.66 11.15
C LEU A 27 4.70 19.11 10.62
N SER A 28 5.12 19.32 9.37
CA SER A 28 5.10 20.65 8.75
C SER A 28 3.69 21.23 8.57
N GLN A 29 2.67 20.35 8.55
CA GLN A 29 1.25 20.69 8.50
C GLN A 29 0.58 20.65 9.89
N GLY A 30 1.37 20.48 10.95
CA GLY A 30 0.88 20.34 12.33
C GLY A 30 0.25 18.99 12.65
N ILE A 31 0.30 18.03 11.73
CA ILE A 31 -0.31 16.70 11.88
C ILE A 31 0.70 15.76 12.57
N TYR A 32 0.31 15.17 13.69
CA TYR A 32 1.07 14.18 14.43
C TYR A 32 0.12 13.33 15.29
N TRP A 33 0.66 12.38 16.05
CA TRP A 33 -0.16 11.54 16.92
C TRP A 33 -0.91 12.36 17.97
N ASN A 34 -2.24 12.24 18.03
CA ASN A 34 -3.14 13.08 18.85
C ASN A 34 -3.05 14.59 18.55
N SER A 35 -2.73 15.01 17.33
CA SER A 35 -2.77 16.43 16.97
C SER A 35 -4.19 16.97 16.82
N ASP A 36 -4.37 18.28 17.00
CA ASP A 36 -5.65 18.95 16.74
C ASP A 36 -6.00 18.98 15.25
N THR A 37 -4.99 18.96 14.37
CA THR A 37 -5.17 18.86 12.92
C THR A 37 -5.19 17.39 12.49
N SER A 38 -6.16 17.04 11.64
CA SER A 38 -6.39 15.66 11.20
C SER A 38 -5.74 15.39 9.83
N PRO A 39 -5.23 14.17 9.56
CA PRO A 39 -4.81 13.76 8.22
C PRO A 39 -5.99 13.50 7.26
N LEU A 40 -7.24 13.56 7.75
CA LEU A 40 -8.43 13.33 6.95
C LEU A 40 -8.71 14.54 6.05
N LEU A 41 -8.58 14.34 4.75
CA LEU A 41 -8.82 15.34 3.70
C LEU A 41 -9.75 14.75 2.64
N GLY A 42 -10.54 15.59 1.97
CA GLY A 42 -11.43 15.23 0.86
C GLY A 42 -12.20 13.92 1.08
N ASP A 43 -12.00 12.95 0.18
CA ASP A 43 -12.67 11.65 0.24
C ASP A 43 -12.23 10.81 1.45
N GLY A 44 -11.02 11.05 1.95
CA GLY A 44 -10.52 10.47 3.20
C GLY A 44 -11.44 10.75 4.38
N PHE A 45 -11.91 12.00 4.48
CA PHE A 45 -12.86 12.44 5.51
C PHE A 45 -14.30 12.05 5.21
N HIS A 46 -14.76 12.26 3.97
CA HIS A 46 -16.17 12.08 3.63
C HIS A 46 -16.58 10.63 3.35
N GLN A 47 -15.64 9.73 3.09
CA GLN A 47 -15.93 8.36 2.68
C GLN A 47 -15.07 7.33 3.41
N TYR A 48 -13.74 7.37 3.26
CA TYR A 48 -12.87 6.27 3.71
C TYR A 48 -12.91 6.04 5.23
N VAL A 49 -12.81 7.10 6.04
CA VAL A 49 -12.86 6.97 7.50
C VAL A 49 -14.19 6.42 8.01
N ILE A 50 -15.30 6.67 7.30
CA ILE A 50 -16.62 6.15 7.65
C ILE A 50 -16.63 4.62 7.51
N PHE A 51 -16.02 4.10 6.44
CA PHE A 51 -15.85 2.66 6.26
C PHE A 51 -14.92 2.05 7.30
N ASP A 52 -13.89 2.78 7.75
CA ASP A 52 -13.00 2.33 8.83
C ASP A 52 -13.73 2.20 10.16
N VAL A 53 -14.54 3.20 10.50
CA VAL A 53 -15.41 3.16 11.68
C VAL A 53 -16.39 2.00 11.60
N ALA A 54 -17.01 1.78 10.43
CA ALA A 54 -17.92 0.67 10.23
C ALA A 54 -17.22 -0.69 10.39
N LEU A 55 -16.04 -0.87 9.79
CA LEU A 55 -15.24 -2.08 9.97
C LEU A 55 -14.86 -2.29 11.43
N ARG A 56 -14.39 -1.24 12.11
CA ARG A 56 -14.07 -1.27 13.54
C ARG A 56 -15.26 -1.74 14.38
N ASN A 57 -16.45 -1.20 14.13
CA ASN A 57 -17.66 -1.61 14.84
C ASN A 57 -18.03 -3.07 14.58
N ILE A 58 -17.91 -3.54 13.33
CA ILE A 58 -18.15 -4.95 12.98
C ILE A 58 -17.16 -5.88 13.69
N LEU A 59 -15.88 -5.50 13.77
CA LEU A 59 -14.84 -6.30 14.44
C LEU A 59 -15.04 -6.36 15.97
N HIS A 60 -15.70 -5.37 16.57
CA HIS A 60 -16.12 -5.35 17.98
C HIS A 60 -17.55 -5.87 18.20
N GLU A 61 -18.06 -6.70 17.27
CA GLU A 61 -19.38 -7.35 17.32
C GLU A 61 -20.61 -6.41 17.28
N ASN A 62 -20.42 -5.14 16.93
CA ASN A 62 -21.47 -4.13 16.86
C ASN A 62 -21.99 -3.89 15.43
N GLY A 63 -21.97 -4.90 14.55
CA GLY A 63 -22.43 -4.75 13.16
C GLY A 63 -22.44 -6.04 12.34
N SER A 64 -22.86 -5.94 11.07
CA SER A 64 -22.87 -7.05 10.11
C SER A 64 -21.93 -6.78 8.93
N LEU A 65 -21.17 -7.80 8.51
CA LEU A 65 -20.27 -7.73 7.35
C LEU A 65 -21.01 -7.61 6.01
N PHE A 66 -22.30 -7.96 5.96
CA PHE A 66 -23.05 -8.04 4.71
C PHE A 66 -23.92 -6.82 4.45
N TYR A 67 -24.47 -6.22 5.51
CA TYR A 67 -25.48 -5.17 5.38
C TYR A 67 -25.43 -4.19 6.53
N THR A 68 -25.56 -2.90 6.24
CA THR A 68 -25.69 -1.85 7.26
C THR A 68 -26.96 -1.04 7.05
N PHE A 69 -27.67 -0.74 8.14
CA PHE A 69 -28.82 0.17 8.17
C PHE A 69 -28.44 1.61 8.50
N THR A 70 -27.17 1.90 8.76
CA THR A 70 -26.72 3.23 9.19
C THR A 70 -26.68 4.27 8.07
N SER A 71 -26.99 3.87 6.83
CA SER A 71 -26.96 4.75 5.65
C SER A 71 -28.25 4.61 4.83
N GLY A 72 -29.12 5.63 4.88
CA GLY A 72 -30.34 5.71 4.08
C GLY A 72 -31.30 4.53 4.31
N LEU A 73 -31.71 3.85 3.24
CA LEU A 73 -32.55 2.63 3.28
C LEU A 73 -31.74 1.35 3.58
N GLY A 74 -30.45 1.50 3.88
CA GLY A 74 -29.49 0.42 4.10
C GLY A 74 -28.68 0.05 2.85
N LEU A 75 -27.45 -0.41 3.06
CA LEU A 75 -26.46 -0.66 2.02
C LEU A 75 -25.78 -2.03 2.19
N ASN A 76 -25.41 -2.63 1.05
CA ASN A 76 -24.57 -3.84 1.03
C ASN A 76 -23.13 -3.46 1.38
N PHE A 77 -22.77 -3.68 2.64
CA PHE A 77 -21.45 -3.34 3.16
C PHE A 77 -20.35 -4.15 2.47
N TYR A 78 -20.59 -5.42 2.16
CA TYR A 78 -19.60 -6.29 1.51
C TYR A 78 -19.20 -5.78 0.11
N ALA A 79 -20.17 -5.40 -0.71
CA ALA A 79 -19.90 -4.86 -2.04
C ALA A 79 -19.10 -3.55 -1.98
N LEU A 80 -19.46 -2.62 -1.09
CA LEU A 80 -18.79 -1.32 -0.98
C LEU A 80 -17.42 -1.41 -0.29
N SER A 81 -17.31 -2.24 0.75
CA SER A 81 -16.05 -2.48 1.47
C SER A 81 -14.94 -3.00 0.56
N SER A 82 -15.27 -3.75 -0.49
CA SER A 82 -14.26 -4.22 -1.47
C SER A 82 -13.44 -3.07 -2.07
N TYR A 83 -14.04 -1.88 -2.25
CA TYR A 83 -13.35 -0.71 -2.80
C TYR A 83 -12.74 0.18 -1.71
N TYR A 84 -13.45 0.40 -0.61
CA TYR A 84 -13.03 1.35 0.44
C TYR A 84 -12.12 0.74 1.51
N LEU A 85 -12.17 -0.58 1.72
CA LEU A 85 -11.42 -1.31 2.75
C LEU A 85 -10.44 -2.34 2.16
N GLY A 86 -10.24 -2.35 0.84
CA GLY A 86 -9.31 -3.24 0.14
C GLY A 86 -7.83 -3.01 0.49
N SER A 87 -7.42 -3.39 1.71
CA SER A 87 -6.04 -3.28 2.20
C SER A 87 -5.80 -4.30 3.30
N PHE A 88 -4.59 -4.86 3.35
CA PHE A 88 -4.15 -5.75 4.44
C PHE A 88 -4.03 -5.03 5.78
N LEU A 89 -3.92 -3.70 5.75
CA LEU A 89 -3.80 -2.88 6.95
C LEU A 89 -5.17 -2.45 7.49
N SER A 90 -6.26 -2.65 6.76
CA SER A 90 -7.61 -2.29 7.21
C SER A 90 -7.99 -2.90 8.56
N PRO A 91 -7.67 -4.17 8.89
CA PRO A 91 -7.99 -4.73 10.21
C PRO A 91 -7.32 -4.02 11.40
N LEU A 92 -6.27 -3.19 11.18
CA LEU A 92 -5.62 -2.45 12.26
C LEU A 92 -6.56 -1.46 12.95
N VAL A 93 -7.64 -1.04 12.29
CA VAL A 93 -8.67 -0.16 12.88
C VAL A 93 -9.30 -0.76 14.14
N TYR A 94 -9.20 -2.08 14.33
CA TYR A 94 -9.67 -2.76 15.55
C TYR A 94 -9.08 -2.15 16.83
N PHE A 95 -7.81 -1.73 16.81
CA PHE A 95 -7.10 -1.20 17.98
C PHE A 95 -7.40 0.27 18.27
N PHE A 96 -8.28 0.88 17.49
CA PHE A 96 -8.63 2.30 17.58
C PHE A 96 -10.10 2.48 17.98
N ASP A 97 -10.38 3.59 18.62
CA ASP A 97 -11.69 4.10 18.98
C ASP A 97 -12.17 5.14 17.97
N LEU A 98 -13.43 5.54 18.11
CA LEU A 98 -14.04 6.54 17.22
C LEU A 98 -13.30 7.89 17.25
N THR A 99 -12.77 8.26 18.42
CA THR A 99 -12.09 9.55 18.65
C THR A 99 -10.67 9.60 18.10
N ASN A 100 -9.96 8.47 18.05
CA ASN A 100 -8.57 8.37 17.56
C ASN A 100 -8.47 7.70 16.17
N MET A 101 -9.58 7.54 15.46
CA MET A 101 -9.58 7.05 14.08
C MET A 101 -8.69 7.89 13.14
N PRO A 102 -8.57 9.23 13.29
CA PRO A 102 -7.58 10.01 12.55
C PRO A 102 -6.14 9.51 12.75
N ASP A 103 -5.78 9.07 13.97
CA ASP A 103 -4.46 8.50 14.26
C ASP A 103 -4.26 7.13 13.59
N ALA A 104 -5.32 6.35 13.43
CA ALA A 104 -5.30 5.12 12.65
C ALA A 104 -4.96 5.40 11.17
N VAL A 105 -5.56 6.44 10.59
CA VAL A 105 -5.27 6.86 9.21
C VAL A 105 -3.85 7.41 9.09
N TYR A 106 -3.39 8.19 10.06
CA TYR A 106 -2.00 8.65 10.14
C TYR A 106 -1.02 7.47 10.14
N LEU A 107 -1.21 6.52 11.06
CA LEU A 107 -0.33 5.36 11.21
C LEU A 107 -0.32 4.49 9.96
N THR A 108 -1.50 4.12 9.47
CA THR A 108 -1.62 3.23 8.30
C THR A 108 -1.00 3.89 7.06
N THR A 109 -1.16 5.20 6.88
CA THR A 109 -0.50 5.93 5.79
C THR A 109 1.02 5.84 5.89
N LEU A 110 1.60 6.11 7.07
CA LEU A 110 3.06 5.98 7.27
C LEU A 110 3.55 4.56 6.96
N LEU A 111 2.86 3.54 7.48
CA LEU A 111 3.20 2.14 7.21
C LEU A 111 3.17 1.83 5.72
N LYS A 112 2.17 2.34 4.97
CA LYS A 112 2.09 2.11 3.52
C LYS A 112 3.26 2.73 2.78
N PHE A 113 3.66 3.97 3.08
CA PHE A 113 4.86 4.57 2.46
C PHE A 113 6.12 3.77 2.73
N GLY A 114 6.29 3.29 3.96
CA GLY A 114 7.39 2.40 4.31
C GLY A 114 7.34 1.08 3.52
N LEU A 115 6.16 0.46 3.40
CA LEU A 115 5.97 -0.78 2.66
C LEU A 115 6.22 -0.61 1.15
N ILE A 116 5.83 0.53 0.55
CA ILE A 116 6.12 0.85 -0.85
C ILE A 116 7.64 0.96 -1.06
N GLY A 117 8.34 1.65 -0.15
CA GLY A 117 9.80 1.73 -0.19
C GLY A 117 10.47 0.37 -0.05
N LEU A 118 9.99 -0.45 0.89
CA LEU A 118 10.49 -1.81 1.12
C LEU A 118 10.27 -2.74 -0.08
N SER A 119 9.06 -2.79 -0.63
CA SER A 119 8.73 -3.66 -1.77
C SER A 119 9.55 -3.26 -3.00
N THR A 120 9.68 -1.96 -3.26
CA THR A 120 10.49 -1.44 -4.36
C THR A 120 11.96 -1.78 -4.21
N TYR A 121 12.52 -1.58 -3.01
CA TYR A 121 13.91 -1.92 -2.73
C TYR A 121 14.18 -3.43 -2.85
N PHE A 122 13.24 -4.27 -2.40
CA PHE A 122 13.30 -5.72 -2.60
C PHE A 122 13.37 -6.07 -4.10
N SER A 123 12.47 -5.50 -4.90
CA SER A 123 12.42 -5.72 -6.34
C SER A 123 13.68 -5.25 -7.05
N LEU A 124 14.17 -4.05 -6.74
CA LEU A 124 15.42 -3.52 -7.31
C LEU A 124 16.63 -4.38 -6.97
N ASN A 125 16.69 -4.95 -5.77
CA ASN A 125 17.77 -5.87 -5.41
C ASN A 125 17.72 -7.19 -6.15
N LYS A 126 16.51 -7.71 -6.39
CA LYS A 126 16.33 -8.99 -7.08
C LYS A 126 16.60 -8.85 -8.58
N LEU A 127 16.11 -7.78 -9.20
CA LEU A 127 16.18 -7.54 -10.64
C LEU A 127 17.54 -6.97 -11.07
N PHE A 128 18.10 -6.01 -10.32
CA PHE A 128 19.28 -5.26 -10.75
C PHE A 128 20.47 -5.47 -9.81
N LYS A 129 21.21 -6.57 -9.99
CA LYS A 129 22.36 -6.90 -9.12
C LYS A 129 23.54 -5.94 -9.25
N SER A 130 23.74 -5.34 -10.43
CA SER A 130 24.85 -4.41 -10.72
C SER A 130 24.68 -3.02 -10.10
N ILE A 131 23.45 -2.61 -9.77
CA ILE A 131 23.18 -1.28 -9.24
C ILE A 131 23.62 -1.20 -7.76
N PRO A 132 24.39 -0.16 -7.36
CA PRO A 132 24.88 -0.02 -6.00
C PRO A 132 23.71 0.24 -5.01
N LYS A 133 23.86 -0.26 -3.78
CA LYS A 133 22.80 -0.19 -2.75
C LYS A 133 22.31 1.23 -2.44
N PRO A 134 23.16 2.27 -2.32
CA PRO A 134 22.68 3.64 -2.07
C PRO A 134 21.76 4.16 -3.17
N LEU A 135 22.06 3.85 -4.44
CA LEU A 135 21.21 4.25 -5.56
C LEU A 135 19.87 3.52 -5.54
N LYS A 136 19.85 2.23 -5.18
CA LYS A 136 18.59 1.49 -4.98
C LYS A 136 17.73 2.09 -3.86
N LEU A 137 18.35 2.51 -2.76
CA LEU A 137 17.65 3.19 -1.66
C LEU A 137 17.07 4.53 -2.11
N ALA A 138 17.83 5.31 -2.88
CA ALA A 138 17.34 6.56 -3.45
C ALA A 138 16.14 6.31 -4.37
N LEU A 139 16.25 5.37 -5.30
CA LEU A 139 15.18 5.03 -6.24
C LEU A 139 13.92 4.49 -5.53
N SER A 140 14.07 3.61 -4.53
CA SER A 140 12.93 3.10 -3.76
C SER A 140 12.25 4.20 -2.96
N THR A 141 13.03 5.14 -2.41
CA THR A 141 12.51 6.30 -1.70
C THR A 141 11.78 7.25 -2.64
N SER A 142 12.35 7.53 -3.81
CA SER A 142 11.72 8.37 -4.85
C SER A 142 10.42 7.75 -5.37
N TYR A 143 10.36 6.42 -5.52
CA TYR A 143 9.11 5.75 -5.89
C TYR A 143 8.05 5.83 -4.78
N ALA A 144 8.45 5.61 -3.52
CA ALA A 144 7.51 5.75 -2.40
C ALA A 144 6.93 7.18 -2.31
N LEU A 145 7.77 8.18 -2.51
CA LEU A 145 7.43 9.61 -2.39
C LEU A 145 7.11 10.28 -3.73
N MET A 146 6.76 9.51 -4.76
CA MET A 146 6.42 10.11 -6.05
C MET A 146 5.17 11.01 -5.93
N SER A 147 5.07 12.00 -6.82
CA SER A 147 3.96 12.97 -6.76
C SER A 147 2.59 12.32 -6.73
N PHE A 148 2.40 11.18 -7.42
CA PHE A 148 1.13 10.48 -7.41
C PHE A 148 0.77 9.95 -6.01
N THR A 149 1.65 9.17 -5.36
CA THR A 149 1.39 8.60 -4.03
C THR A 149 1.17 9.68 -2.97
N VAL A 150 1.88 10.81 -3.07
CA VAL A 150 1.70 11.94 -2.14
C VAL A 150 0.41 12.72 -2.44
N SER A 151 0.03 12.90 -3.70
CA SER A 151 -1.22 13.62 -4.03
C SER A 151 -2.48 12.81 -3.71
N GLN A 152 -2.40 11.47 -3.76
CA GLN A 152 -3.53 10.56 -3.57
C GLN A 152 -3.59 10.00 -2.14
N LEU A 153 -3.01 10.69 -1.15
CA LEU A 153 -3.01 10.28 0.26
C LEU A 153 -4.42 10.03 0.81
N GLU A 154 -5.39 10.81 0.33
CA GLU A 154 -6.80 10.73 0.71
C GLU A 154 -7.42 9.37 0.34
N ILE A 155 -6.93 8.77 -0.75
CA ILE A 155 -7.43 7.52 -1.32
C ILE A 155 -6.53 6.37 -0.87
N LYS A 156 -6.61 6.04 0.42
CA LYS A 156 -5.64 5.15 1.07
C LYS A 156 -5.49 3.77 0.42
N THR A 157 -6.53 3.21 -0.22
CA THR A 157 -6.48 1.87 -0.84
C THR A 157 -5.62 1.85 -2.11
N TRP A 158 -5.40 3.01 -2.74
CA TRP A 158 -4.52 3.11 -3.91
C TRP A 158 -3.04 2.95 -3.51
N LEU A 159 -2.67 3.31 -2.29
CA LEU A 159 -1.30 3.12 -1.80
C LEU A 159 -0.90 1.63 -1.74
N ASP A 160 -1.84 0.72 -1.48
CA ASP A 160 -1.57 -0.73 -1.50
C ASP A 160 -1.15 -1.23 -2.88
N VAL A 161 -1.68 -0.62 -3.94
CA VAL A 161 -1.31 -0.94 -5.33
C VAL A 161 0.18 -0.73 -5.54
N PHE A 162 0.73 0.37 -5.03
CA PHE A 162 2.15 0.70 -5.16
C PHE A 162 3.06 -0.18 -4.27
N ILE A 163 2.51 -0.81 -3.24
CA ILE A 163 3.22 -1.88 -2.51
C ILE A 163 3.36 -3.11 -3.41
N LEU A 164 2.30 -3.47 -4.14
CA LEU A 164 2.21 -4.71 -4.91
C LEU A 164 2.89 -4.65 -6.28
N ILE A 165 2.82 -3.53 -7.01
CA ILE A 165 3.40 -3.41 -8.36
C ILE A 165 4.86 -3.88 -8.43
N PRO A 166 5.77 -3.46 -7.53
CA PRO A 166 7.15 -3.94 -7.55
C PRO A 166 7.25 -5.47 -7.39
N LEU A 167 6.39 -6.07 -6.57
CA LEU A 167 6.35 -7.52 -6.33
C LEU A 167 5.82 -8.26 -7.56
N ILE A 168 4.81 -7.71 -8.22
CA ILE A 168 4.22 -8.26 -9.46
C ILE A 168 5.26 -8.27 -10.57
N ILE A 169 5.96 -7.16 -10.80
CA ILE A 169 7.02 -7.06 -11.82
C ILE A 169 8.15 -8.07 -11.53
N THR A 170 8.55 -8.19 -10.26
CA THR A 170 9.56 -9.17 -9.85
C THR A 170 9.07 -10.59 -10.06
N GLY A 171 7.82 -10.87 -9.71
CA GLY A 171 7.18 -12.15 -9.94
C GLY A 171 7.15 -12.52 -11.42
N LEU A 172 6.80 -11.56 -12.29
CA LEU A 172 6.78 -11.78 -13.74
C LEU A 172 8.17 -12.12 -14.27
N GLN A 173 9.21 -11.39 -13.85
CA GLN A 173 10.58 -11.72 -14.25
C GLN A 173 10.97 -13.14 -13.79
N LEU A 174 10.67 -13.51 -12.55
CA LEU A 174 10.98 -14.85 -12.02
C LEU A 174 10.19 -15.96 -12.70
N LEU A 175 8.96 -15.67 -13.13
CA LEU A 175 8.16 -16.57 -13.94
C LEU A 175 8.84 -16.85 -15.28
N ILE A 176 9.33 -15.80 -15.95
CA ILE A 176 9.98 -15.90 -17.27
C ILE A 176 11.34 -16.59 -17.17
N THR A 177 12.20 -16.17 -16.23
CA THR A 177 13.60 -16.65 -16.17
C THR A 177 13.79 -17.93 -15.36
N GLU A 178 13.05 -18.08 -14.25
CA GLU A 178 13.22 -19.19 -13.30
C GLU A 178 12.02 -20.16 -13.28
N LYS A 179 10.98 -19.94 -14.09
CA LYS A 179 9.71 -20.69 -14.07
C LYS A 179 9.00 -20.70 -12.71
N LYS A 180 9.26 -19.68 -11.88
CA LYS A 180 8.65 -19.54 -10.55
C LYS A 180 7.40 -18.67 -10.61
N PHE A 181 6.23 -19.30 -10.55
CA PHE A 181 4.94 -18.62 -10.72
C PHE A 181 4.35 -18.01 -9.44
N LEU A 182 4.77 -18.48 -8.26
CA LEU A 182 4.06 -18.20 -7.01
C LEU A 182 4.01 -16.71 -6.66
N LEU A 183 5.13 -15.98 -6.77
CA LEU A 183 5.17 -14.54 -6.46
C LEU A 183 4.29 -13.74 -7.41
N TYR A 184 4.35 -14.04 -8.72
CA TYR A 184 3.54 -13.38 -9.73
C TYR A 184 2.04 -13.59 -9.47
N PHE A 185 1.63 -14.86 -9.37
CA PHE A 185 0.24 -15.23 -9.20
C PHE A 185 -0.34 -14.63 -7.92
N THR A 186 0.34 -14.80 -6.79
CA THR A 186 -0.16 -14.31 -5.49
C THR A 186 -0.27 -12.79 -5.45
N SER A 187 0.78 -12.06 -5.86
CA SER A 187 0.76 -10.59 -5.81
C SER A 187 -0.26 -9.99 -6.77
N LEU A 188 -0.44 -10.56 -7.96
CA LEU A 188 -1.45 -10.09 -8.93
C LEU A 188 -2.87 -10.42 -8.46
N SER A 189 -3.12 -11.63 -7.96
CA SER A 189 -4.44 -11.99 -7.41
C SER A 189 -4.82 -11.11 -6.23
N ILE A 190 -3.87 -10.83 -5.34
CA ILE A 190 -4.06 -9.90 -4.22
C ILE A 190 -4.46 -8.51 -4.74
N LEU A 191 -3.77 -8.01 -5.77
CA LEU A 191 -4.08 -6.70 -6.35
C LEU A 191 -5.52 -6.67 -6.88
N PHE A 192 -5.97 -7.71 -7.59
CA PHE A 192 -7.36 -7.78 -8.06
C PHE A 192 -8.39 -7.80 -6.94
N ILE A 193 -8.08 -8.48 -5.83
CA ILE A 193 -8.96 -8.55 -4.65
C ILE A 193 -9.04 -7.18 -3.95
N GLN A 194 -7.91 -6.49 -3.81
CA GLN A 194 -7.84 -5.19 -3.13
C GLN A 194 -8.36 -4.04 -3.98
N ASN A 195 -8.07 -4.07 -5.29
CA ASN A 195 -8.41 -3.00 -6.20
C ASN A 195 -8.52 -3.54 -7.64
N TYR A 196 -9.72 -3.98 -8.02
CA TYR A 196 -9.97 -4.54 -9.34
C TYR A 196 -9.63 -3.57 -10.49
N TYR A 197 -9.80 -2.26 -10.26
CA TYR A 197 -9.50 -1.22 -11.25
C TYR A 197 -8.00 -1.18 -11.58
N PHE A 198 -7.14 -1.06 -10.55
CA PHE A 198 -5.70 -1.09 -10.75
C PHE A 198 -5.19 -2.50 -11.12
N GLY A 199 -5.86 -3.56 -10.69
CA GLY A 199 -5.59 -4.93 -11.14
C GLY A 199 -5.71 -5.06 -12.66
N TYR A 200 -6.79 -4.54 -13.23
CA TYR A 200 -7.00 -4.53 -14.68
C TYR A 200 -5.94 -3.69 -15.42
N MET A 201 -5.67 -2.47 -14.95
CA MET A 201 -4.65 -1.61 -15.54
C MET A 201 -3.25 -2.24 -15.49
N THR A 202 -2.93 -2.91 -14.37
CA THR A 202 -1.65 -3.62 -14.21
C THR A 202 -1.57 -4.82 -15.13
N ALA A 203 -2.64 -5.59 -15.32
CA ALA A 203 -2.66 -6.70 -16.27
C ALA A 203 -2.37 -6.23 -17.71
N LEU A 204 -2.99 -5.13 -18.15
CA LEU A 204 -2.68 -4.52 -19.46
C LEU A 204 -1.21 -4.09 -19.54
N PHE A 205 -0.72 -3.39 -18.52
CA PHE A 205 0.69 -3.00 -18.43
C PHE A 205 1.63 -4.21 -18.57
N LEU A 206 1.35 -5.33 -17.90
CA LEU A 206 2.18 -6.53 -17.95
C LEU A 206 2.24 -7.16 -19.35
N ILE A 207 1.14 -7.11 -20.11
CA ILE A 207 1.12 -7.57 -21.50
C ILE A 207 2.08 -6.73 -22.35
N PHE A 208 1.96 -5.39 -22.28
CA PHE A 208 2.85 -4.50 -23.02
C PHE A 208 4.31 -4.60 -22.57
N TRP A 209 4.53 -4.74 -21.26
CA TRP A 209 5.86 -4.93 -20.70
C TRP A 209 6.50 -6.21 -21.23
N TYR A 210 5.76 -7.32 -21.28
CA TYR A 210 6.24 -8.58 -21.85
C TYR A 210 6.58 -8.45 -23.34
N LEU A 211 5.73 -7.78 -24.14
CA LEU A 211 6.04 -7.50 -25.55
C LEU A 211 7.31 -6.65 -25.71
N CYS A 212 7.50 -5.66 -24.84
CA CYS A 212 8.71 -4.85 -24.82
C CYS A 212 9.96 -5.68 -24.48
N GLN A 213 9.86 -6.59 -23.50
CA GLN A 213 10.97 -7.47 -23.13
C GLN A 213 11.42 -8.35 -24.31
N ILE A 214 10.48 -8.92 -25.06
CA ILE A 214 10.79 -9.71 -26.27
C ILE A 214 11.53 -8.88 -27.31
N SER A 215 11.22 -7.58 -27.43
CA SER A 215 11.88 -6.71 -28.42
C SER A 215 13.33 -6.37 -28.10
N TRP A 216 13.77 -6.51 -26.84
CA TRP A 216 15.15 -6.25 -26.41
C TRP A 216 16.08 -7.47 -26.52
N ASP A 217 15.53 -8.68 -26.48
CA ASP A 217 16.29 -9.93 -26.52
C ASP A 217 16.38 -10.51 -27.96
N PHE A 218 16.75 -9.67 -28.95
CA PHE A 218 17.10 -10.12 -30.31
C PHE A 218 18.61 -10.27 -30.52
#